data_AF-J0PBK9-F1
#
_entry.id   AF-J0PBK9-F1
#
_cell.length_a   1.000
_cell.length_b   1.000
_cell.length_c   1.000
_cell.angle_alpha   90.00
_cell.angle_beta   90.00
_cell.angle_gamma   90.00
#
_symmetry.space_group_name_H-M   'P 1'
#
loop_
_entity.id
_entity.type
_entity.pdbx_description
1 polymer ?
#
loop_
_entity_poly.entity_id
_entity_poly.type
_entity_poly.pdbx_seq_one_letter_code
_entity_poly.pdbx_strand_id
1 'polypeptide(L)'
;MLFRFFLLFPLFSLGLSCYFCWDYLAQWTGELISLQIWGILLFLLFQIPLMFWAFRQHKREKLSAVQANWSYCLGILHLLPLLLYGSWALQRTDYIYLVLLNNGTEKLEHLQLEGCSQNALPNLAAGDKQAVWIPIETDCHLQLYFNWPNQETDSLLLLPYTSRGMGERLDISISPSF
;
A
#
# COMPACT_ATOMS: atom_id res chain seq x y z
N MET A 1 -20.55 20.37 -27.67
CA MET A 1 -20.35 18.94 -27.32
C MET A 1 -18.91 18.63 -26.95
N LEU A 2 -17.89 18.95 -27.77
CA LEU A 2 -16.48 18.69 -27.43
C LEU A 2 -16.02 19.26 -26.07
N PHE A 3 -16.50 20.45 -25.71
CA PHE A 3 -16.08 21.16 -24.48
C PHE A 3 -16.43 20.42 -23.18
N ARG A 4 -17.44 19.53 -23.18
CA ARG A 4 -17.85 18.77 -21.99
C ARG A 4 -17.03 17.50 -21.78
N PHE A 5 -16.52 16.90 -22.86
CA PHE A 5 -15.56 15.80 -22.79
C PHE A 5 -14.19 16.28 -22.32
N PHE A 6 -13.81 17.52 -22.65
CA PHE A 6 -12.63 18.18 -22.12
C PHE A 6 -12.66 18.45 -20.61
N LEU A 7 -13.82 18.37 -19.94
CA LEU A 7 -13.90 18.48 -18.48
C LEU A 7 -13.67 17.14 -17.76
N LEU A 8 -13.89 16.01 -18.43
CA LEU A 8 -13.64 14.68 -17.88
C LEU A 8 -12.15 14.34 -17.81
N PHE A 9 -11.37 14.86 -18.75
CA PHE A 9 -9.92 14.64 -18.80
C PHE A 9 -9.15 15.28 -17.63
N PRO A 10 -9.37 16.56 -17.25
CA PRO A 10 -8.77 17.15 -16.05
C PRO A 10 -9.15 16.42 -14.77
N LEU A 11 -10.39 15.94 -14.66
CA LEU A 11 -10.86 15.18 -13.50
C LEU A 11 -10.22 13.78 -13.44
N PHE A 12 -10.01 13.15 -14.60
CA PHE A 12 -9.21 11.92 -14.71
C PHE A 12 -7.77 12.15 -14.24
N SER A 13 -7.12 13.21 -14.76
CA SER A 13 -5.75 13.57 -14.37
C SER A 13 -5.65 13.90 -12.88
N LEU A 14 -6.63 14.61 -12.31
CA LEU A 14 -6.69 14.92 -10.88
C LEU A 14 -6.78 13.63 -10.06
N GLY A 15 -7.71 12.72 -10.41
CA GLY A 15 -7.83 11.43 -9.73
C GLY A 15 -6.54 10.60 -9.79
N LEU A 16 -5.85 10.63 -10.93
CA LEU A 16 -4.59 9.91 -11.13
C LEU A 16 -3.41 10.56 -10.37
N SER A 17 -3.41 11.88 -10.22
CA SER A 17 -2.42 12.60 -9.39
C SER A 17 -2.66 12.39 -7.90
N CYS A 18 -3.92 12.41 -7.44
CA CYS A 18 -4.27 12.04 -6.08
C CYS A 18 -3.86 10.60 -5.77
N TYR A 19 -3.99 9.70 -6.74
CA TYR A 19 -3.52 8.32 -6.63
C TYR A 19 -2.02 8.23 -6.34
N PHE A 20 -1.16 8.82 -7.16
CA PHE A 20 0.29 8.74 -6.95
C PHE A 20 0.72 9.39 -5.63
N CYS A 21 0.06 10.48 -5.24
CA CYS A 21 0.30 11.12 -3.96
C CYS A 21 -0.08 10.20 -2.79
N TRP A 22 -1.18 9.47 -2.94
CA TRP A 22 -1.69 8.55 -1.92
C TRP A 22 -0.88 7.25 -1.82
N ASP A 23 -0.46 6.68 -2.95
CA ASP A 23 0.44 5.51 -2.98
C ASP A 23 1.80 5.85 -2.36
N TYR A 24 2.33 7.03 -2.67
CA TYR A 24 3.54 7.54 -2.02
C TYR A 24 3.36 7.66 -0.50
N LEU A 25 2.22 8.20 -0.06
CA LEU A 25 1.92 8.32 1.37
C LEU A 25 1.81 6.93 2.04
N ALA A 26 1.11 5.98 1.42
CA ALA A 26 0.96 4.62 1.92
C ALA A 26 2.30 3.86 1.98
N GLN A 27 3.21 4.11 1.04
CA GLN A 27 4.56 3.55 1.08
C GLN A 27 5.40 4.15 2.22
N TRP A 28 5.20 5.43 2.54
CA TRP A 28 5.92 6.12 3.60
C TRP A 28 5.40 5.73 4.99
N THR A 29 4.09 5.54 5.13
CA THR A 29 3.49 5.13 6.40
C THR A 29 3.47 3.61 6.59
N GLY A 30 3.53 2.80 5.54
CA GLY A 30 3.34 1.35 5.63
C GLY A 30 1.90 0.93 5.95
N GLU A 31 0.96 1.88 6.09
CA GLU A 31 -0.47 1.59 6.23
C GLU A 31 -1.07 1.28 4.86
N LEU A 32 -0.73 0.11 4.32
CA LEU A 32 -1.08 -0.24 2.95
C LEU A 32 -2.59 -0.41 2.78
N ILE A 33 -3.23 -1.25 3.60
CA ILE A 33 -4.62 -1.68 3.34
C ILE A 33 -5.63 -0.57 3.65
N SER A 34 -5.50 0.11 4.80
CA SER A 34 -6.44 1.14 5.25
C SER A 34 -6.46 2.33 4.28
N LEU A 35 -5.28 2.90 4.00
CA LEU A 35 -5.14 3.98 3.04
C LEU A 35 -5.58 3.53 1.66
N GLN A 36 -5.37 2.26 1.29
CA GLN A 36 -5.79 1.80 -0.03
C GLN A 36 -7.31 1.78 -0.19
N ILE A 37 -8.03 1.29 0.81
CA ILE A 37 -9.50 1.29 0.81
C ILE A 37 -10.02 2.73 0.71
N TRP A 38 -9.45 3.67 1.46
CA TRP A 38 -9.84 5.08 1.39
C TRP A 38 -9.58 5.71 0.02
N GLY A 39 -8.48 5.36 -0.64
CA GLY A 39 -8.17 5.79 -2.00
C GLY A 39 -9.21 5.31 -3.02
N ILE A 40 -9.62 4.03 -2.95
CA ILE A 40 -10.69 3.46 -3.79
C ILE A 40 -12.00 4.19 -3.55
N LEU A 41 -12.39 4.35 -2.28
CA LEU A 41 -13.65 4.98 -1.91
C LEU A 41 -13.71 6.42 -2.42
N LEU A 42 -12.62 7.18 -2.27
CA LEU A 42 -12.52 8.55 -2.76
C LEU A 42 -12.60 8.58 -4.29
N PHE A 43 -11.91 7.68 -5.00
CA PHE A 43 -12.01 7.55 -6.45
C PHE A 43 -13.45 7.26 -6.92
N LEU A 44 -14.12 6.29 -6.28
CA LEU A 44 -15.51 5.93 -6.59
C LEU A 44 -16.47 7.09 -6.30
N LEU A 45 -16.26 7.84 -5.21
CA LEU A 45 -17.06 9.00 -4.83
C LEU A 45 -17.05 10.07 -5.93
N PHE A 46 -15.90 10.28 -6.59
CA PHE A 46 -15.80 11.24 -7.71
C PHE A 46 -16.29 10.65 -9.05
N GLN A 47 -16.05 9.36 -9.32
CA GLN A 47 -16.39 8.75 -10.61
C GLN A 47 -17.87 8.38 -10.77
N ILE A 48 -18.52 7.86 -9.73
CA ILE A 48 -19.93 7.40 -9.81
C ILE A 48 -20.88 8.55 -10.22
N PRO A 49 -20.80 9.76 -9.63
CA PRO A 49 -21.63 10.89 -10.04
C PRO A 49 -21.39 11.33 -11.49
N LEU A 50 -20.14 11.28 -11.95
CA LEU A 50 -19.78 11.61 -13.34
C LEU A 50 -20.36 10.62 -14.33
N MET A 51 -20.24 9.31 -14.05
CA MET A 51 -20.87 8.27 -14.86
C MET A 51 -22.39 8.42 -14.87
N PHE A 52 -23.01 8.68 -13.72
CA PHE A 52 -24.45 8.89 -13.63
C PHE A 52 -24.90 10.12 -14.42
N TRP A 53 -24.16 11.22 -14.33
CA TRP A 53 -24.42 12.45 -15.08
C TRP A 53 -24.28 12.22 -16.59
N ALA A 54 -23.21 11.55 -17.04
CA ALA A 54 -22.99 11.20 -18.43
C ALA A 54 -24.12 10.31 -18.99
N PHE A 55 -24.57 9.31 -18.21
CA PHE A 55 -25.68 8.45 -18.58
C PHE A 55 -27.01 9.21 -18.68
N ARG A 56 -27.26 10.15 -17.76
CA ARG A 56 -28.44 11.04 -17.82
C ARG A 56 -28.43 11.94 -19.04
N GLN A 57 -27.26 12.47 -19.41
CA GLN A 57 -27.11 13.28 -20.62
C GLN A 57 -27.36 12.45 -21.87
N HIS A 58 -26.86 11.21 -21.93
CA HIS A 58 -27.14 10.29 -23.04
C HIS A 58 -28.63 10.00 -23.25
N LYS A 59 -29.42 9.92 -22.17
CA LYS A 59 -30.89 9.79 -22.28
C LYS A 59 -31.58 11.07 -22.77
N ARG A 60 -31.01 12.25 -22.54
CA ARG A 60 -31.61 13.55 -22.88
C ARG A 60 -31.24 14.02 -24.28
N GLU A 61 -30.00 13.79 -24.70
CA GLU A 61 -29.50 14.15 -26.02
C GLU A 61 -29.65 12.93 -26.94
N LYS A 62 -30.34 13.07 -28.09
CA LYS A 62 -30.35 12.05 -29.16
C LYS A 62 -28.96 11.98 -29.81
N LEU A 63 -27.99 11.43 -29.07
CA LEU A 63 -26.61 11.30 -29.51
C LEU A 63 -26.56 10.34 -30.71
N SER A 64 -25.71 10.67 -31.67
CA SER A 64 -25.40 9.76 -32.77
C SER A 64 -24.73 8.48 -32.23
N ALA A 65 -24.86 7.36 -32.96
CA ALA A 65 -24.24 6.09 -32.57
C ALA A 65 -22.73 6.22 -32.31
N VAL A 66 -22.04 7.08 -33.06
CA VAL A 66 -20.61 7.39 -32.88
C VAL A 66 -20.34 8.05 -31.53
N GLN A 67 -21.16 9.03 -31.13
CA GLN A 67 -21.01 9.73 -29.85
C GLN A 67 -21.36 8.84 -28.66
N ALA A 68 -22.34 7.94 -28.82
CA ALA A 68 -22.67 6.94 -27.82
C ALA A 68 -21.48 6.00 -27.58
N ASN A 69 -20.89 5.44 -28.64
CA ASN A 69 -19.70 4.58 -28.54
C ASN A 69 -18.52 5.27 -27.86
N TRP A 70 -18.22 6.52 -28.22
CA TRP A 70 -17.14 7.29 -27.57
C TRP A 70 -17.39 7.49 -26.07
N SER A 71 -18.65 7.72 -25.68
CA SER A 71 -19.03 7.86 -24.27
C SER A 71 -18.79 6.57 -23.48
N TYR A 72 -19.14 5.40 -24.06
CA TYR A 72 -18.88 4.10 -23.45
C TYR A 72 -17.39 3.79 -23.35
N CYS A 73 -16.61 4.03 -24.41
CA CYS A 73 -15.16 3.84 -24.40
C CYS A 73 -14.49 4.69 -23.32
N LEU A 74 -14.92 5.95 -23.15
CA LEU A 74 -14.40 6.81 -22.10
C LEU A 74 -14.80 6.31 -20.71
N GLY A 75 -16.07 5.89 -20.51
CA GLY A 75 -16.50 5.28 -19.25
C GLY A 75 -15.66 4.05 -18.85
N ILE A 76 -15.31 3.19 -19.80
CA ILE A 76 -14.42 2.04 -19.57
C ILE A 76 -12.99 2.50 -19.26
N LEU A 77 -12.48 3.50 -19.99
CA LEU A 77 -11.15 4.06 -19.75
C LEU A 77 -11.04 4.65 -18.33
N HIS A 78 -12.13 5.17 -17.78
CA HIS A 78 -12.20 5.65 -16.40
C HIS A 78 -12.22 4.52 -15.35
N LEU A 79 -12.54 3.29 -15.72
CA LEU A 79 -12.43 2.12 -14.82
C LEU A 79 -11.02 1.53 -14.80
N LEU A 80 -10.20 1.81 -15.82
CA LEU A 80 -8.84 1.28 -15.93
C LEU A 80 -7.95 1.67 -14.72
N PRO A 81 -7.93 2.94 -14.25
CA PRO A 81 -7.18 3.29 -13.05
C PRO A 81 -7.63 2.53 -11.81
N LEU A 82 -8.93 2.22 -11.66
CA LEU A 82 -9.44 1.45 -10.54
C LEU A 82 -8.95 -0.01 -10.57
N LEU A 83 -8.89 -0.61 -11.76
CA LEU A 83 -8.35 -1.96 -11.93
C LEU A 83 -6.85 -2.00 -11.65
N LEU A 84 -6.10 -1.03 -12.21
CA LEU A 84 -4.68 -0.87 -11.93
C LEU A 84 -4.43 -0.67 -10.44
N TYR A 85 -5.26 0.15 -9.79
CA TYR A 85 -5.23 0.37 -8.36
C TYR A 85 -5.40 -0.92 -7.56
N GLY A 86 -6.48 -1.66 -7.84
CA GLY A 86 -6.76 -2.92 -7.16
C GLY A 86 -5.63 -3.93 -7.34
N SER A 87 -5.05 -4.02 -8.54
CA SER A 87 -3.93 -4.92 -8.81
C SER A 87 -2.65 -4.55 -8.05
N TRP A 88 -2.32 -3.25 -7.99
CA TRP A 88 -1.12 -2.78 -7.29
C TRP A 88 -1.28 -2.91 -5.77
N ALA A 89 -2.48 -2.63 -5.26
CA ALA A 89 -2.83 -2.83 -3.85
C ALA A 89 -2.62 -4.29 -3.42
N LEU A 90 -3.13 -5.24 -4.22
CA LEU A 90 -2.93 -6.68 -3.97
C LEU A 90 -1.47 -7.11 -4.04
N GLN A 91 -0.65 -6.47 -4.90
CA GLN A 91 0.77 -6.79 -4.94
C GLN A 91 1.53 -6.32 -3.69
N ARG A 92 1.06 -5.26 -3.03
CA ARG A 92 1.68 -4.76 -1.79
C ARG A 92 1.44 -5.69 -0.60
N THR A 93 0.35 -6.44 -0.60
CA THR A 93 0.10 -7.46 0.45
C THR A 93 0.98 -8.70 0.29
N ASP A 94 1.87 -8.74 -0.69
CA ASP A 94 2.98 -9.69 -0.75
C ASP A 94 4.22 -9.21 0.05
N TYR A 95 4.13 -8.11 0.80
CA TYR A 95 5.24 -7.57 1.59
C TYR A 95 4.82 -7.27 3.02
N ILE A 96 5.73 -7.54 3.97
CA ILE A 96 5.62 -7.14 5.36
C ILE A 96 6.38 -5.83 5.53
N TYR A 97 5.75 -4.83 6.14
CA TYR A 97 6.43 -3.60 6.55
C TYR A 97 6.79 -3.70 8.02
N LEU A 98 8.04 -4.08 8.31
CA LEU A 98 8.54 -4.22 9.66
C LEU A 98 9.17 -2.92 10.13
N VAL A 99 8.73 -2.45 11.28
CA VAL A 99 9.27 -1.28 11.97
C VAL A 99 9.82 -1.74 13.31
N LEU A 100 11.12 -1.62 13.49
CA LEU A 100 11.82 -1.92 14.73
C LEU A 100 12.17 -0.64 15.47
N LEU A 101 11.81 -0.58 16.75
CA LEU A 101 12.19 0.49 17.67
C LEU A 101 13.02 -0.09 18.80
N ASN A 102 14.22 0.44 18.99
CA ASN A 102 15.01 0.13 20.19
C ASN A 102 14.57 1.06 21.33
N ASN A 103 13.75 0.54 22.25
CA ASN A 103 13.30 1.29 23.42
C ASN A 103 14.19 1.04 24.66
N GLY A 104 15.32 0.35 24.47
CA GLY A 104 16.32 0.16 25.51
C GLY A 104 17.26 1.37 25.65
N THR A 105 18.13 1.29 26.65
CA THR A 105 19.20 2.28 26.88
C THR A 105 20.49 1.93 26.15
N GLU A 106 20.58 0.71 25.61
CA GLU A 106 21.76 0.16 24.96
C GLU A 106 21.51 -0.08 23.48
N LYS A 107 22.58 -0.25 22.71
CA LYS A 107 22.52 -0.51 21.27
C LYS A 107 22.19 -1.98 21.01
N LEU A 108 21.20 -2.25 20.16
CA LEU A 108 20.93 -3.60 19.67
C LEU A 108 21.93 -3.98 18.57
N GLU A 109 22.54 -5.13 18.72
CA GLU A 109 23.53 -5.67 17.79
C GLU A 109 23.05 -6.98 17.15
N HIS A 110 23.71 -7.39 16.06
CA HIS A 110 23.45 -8.63 15.33
C HIS A 110 21.97 -8.86 14.98
N LEU A 111 21.28 -7.81 14.57
CA LEU A 111 19.88 -7.91 14.13
C LEU A 111 19.82 -8.73 12.85
N GLN A 112 19.18 -9.90 12.93
CA GLN A 112 19.04 -10.81 11.80
C GLN A 112 17.60 -11.30 11.70
N LEU A 113 17.05 -11.22 10.48
CA LEU A 113 15.76 -11.79 10.16
C LEU A 113 15.95 -13.21 9.60
N GLU A 114 15.05 -14.12 9.98
CA GLU A 114 14.95 -15.46 9.44
C GLU A 114 13.50 -15.79 9.03
N GLY A 115 13.36 -16.77 8.14
CA GLY A 115 12.10 -17.23 7.60
C GLY A 115 11.81 -16.59 6.24
N CYS A 116 10.89 -15.63 6.17
CA CYS A 116 10.49 -14.96 4.91
C CYS A 116 11.64 -14.23 4.20
N SER A 117 12.65 -13.79 4.96
CA SER A 117 13.86 -13.18 4.42
C SER A 117 15.02 -13.49 5.34
N GLN A 118 16.18 -13.79 4.76
CA GLN A 118 17.43 -14.02 5.49
C GLN A 118 18.35 -12.81 5.34
N ASN A 119 17.97 -11.71 5.99
CA ASN A 119 18.70 -10.44 5.88
C ASN A 119 19.28 -10.01 7.23
N ALA A 120 20.56 -9.65 7.23
CA ALA A 120 21.17 -8.92 8.32
C ALA A 120 20.71 -7.45 8.25
N LEU A 121 20.25 -6.94 9.38
CA LEU A 121 19.88 -5.54 9.56
C LEU A 121 21.03 -4.79 10.22
N PRO A 122 21.22 -3.49 9.92
CA PRO A 122 22.18 -2.66 10.62
C PRO A 122 21.84 -2.58 12.11
N ASN A 123 22.88 -2.42 12.93
CA ASN A 123 22.71 -2.27 14.37
C ASN A 123 21.88 -1.02 14.70
N LEU A 124 21.07 -1.10 15.75
CA LEU A 124 20.09 -0.07 16.10
C LEU A 124 20.47 0.61 17.42
N ALA A 125 20.80 1.89 17.40
CA ALA A 125 21.16 2.63 18.62
C ALA A 125 19.93 2.79 19.54
N ALA A 126 20.19 3.16 20.81
CA ALA A 126 19.13 3.40 21.78
C ALA A 126 18.21 4.56 21.32
N GLY A 127 16.89 4.32 21.29
CA GLY A 127 15.89 5.26 20.81
C GLY A 127 15.75 5.35 19.29
N ASP A 128 16.62 4.68 18.51
CA ASP A 128 16.53 4.69 17.06
C ASP A 128 15.44 3.78 16.53
N LYS A 129 14.94 4.15 15.35
CA LYS A 129 13.88 3.46 14.63
C LYS A 129 14.37 3.06 13.25
N GLN A 130 14.08 1.83 12.85
CA GLN A 130 14.34 1.33 11.52
C GLN A 130 13.09 0.72 10.89
N ALA A 131 12.90 0.93 9.59
CA ALA A 131 11.82 0.32 8.83
C ALA A 131 12.38 -0.46 7.63
N VAL A 132 11.83 -1.65 7.38
CA VAL A 132 12.28 -2.57 6.33
C VAL A 132 11.08 -3.22 5.66
N TRP A 133 11.15 -3.34 4.33
CA TRP A 133 10.20 -4.09 3.53
C TRP A 133 10.71 -5.52 3.32
N ILE A 134 9.92 -6.51 3.71
CA ILE A 134 10.27 -7.92 3.63
C ILE A 134 9.32 -8.60 2.64
N PRO A 135 9.81 -9.13 1.51
CA PRO A 135 8.96 -9.85 0.55
C PRO A 135 8.50 -11.19 1.13
N ILE A 136 7.27 -11.58 0.80
CA ILE A 136 6.69 -12.91 1.07
C ILE A 136 6.62 -13.65 -0.27
N GLU A 137 7.59 -14.51 -0.56
CA GLU A 137 7.59 -15.28 -1.80
C GLU A 137 6.77 -16.58 -1.71
N THR A 138 6.77 -17.19 -0.53
CA THR A 138 6.08 -18.44 -0.20
C THR A 138 5.58 -18.40 1.24
N ASP A 139 4.83 -19.43 1.66
CA ASP A 139 4.48 -19.65 3.06
C ASP A 139 5.75 -19.71 3.93
N CYS A 140 5.81 -18.83 4.94
CA CYS A 140 6.97 -18.65 5.81
C CYS A 140 6.55 -18.19 7.21
N HIS A 141 7.52 -18.13 8.11
CA HIS A 141 7.40 -17.44 9.40
C HIS A 141 8.36 -16.25 9.40
N LEU A 142 8.27 -15.36 10.40
CA LEU A 142 9.19 -14.26 10.58
C LEU A 142 9.72 -14.25 12.00
N GLN A 143 11.03 -14.46 12.15
CA GLN A 143 11.73 -14.42 13.42
C GLN A 143 12.87 -13.40 13.36
N LEU A 144 13.05 -12.67 14.47
CA LEU A 144 14.13 -11.71 14.65
C LEU A 144 15.09 -12.25 15.70
N TYR A 145 16.36 -12.33 15.36
CA TYR A 145 17.46 -12.58 16.28
C TYR A 145 18.19 -11.27 16.54
N PHE A 146 18.59 -11.04 17.78
CA PHE A 146 19.31 -9.84 18.19
C PHE A 146 20.11 -10.13 19.46
N ASN A 147 21.07 -9.26 19.80
CA ASN A 147 21.69 -9.30 21.10
C ASN A 147 21.86 -7.90 21.70
N TRP A 148 21.79 -7.86 23.02
CA TRP A 148 22.26 -6.72 23.78
C TRP A 148 23.79 -6.82 23.96
N PRO A 149 24.49 -5.70 24.20
CA PRO A 149 25.92 -5.70 24.46
C PRO A 149 26.28 -6.65 25.60
N ASN A 150 27.25 -7.54 25.35
CA ASN A 150 27.71 -8.56 26.31
C ASN A 150 26.66 -9.58 26.76
N GLN A 151 25.55 -9.72 26.03
CA GLN A 151 24.54 -10.76 26.26
C GLN A 151 24.55 -11.81 25.14
N GLU A 152 24.01 -12.99 25.45
CA GLU A 152 23.77 -14.02 24.45
C GLU A 152 22.70 -13.57 23.45
N THR A 153 22.67 -14.23 22.30
CA THR A 153 21.66 -13.96 21.27
C THR A 153 20.28 -14.33 21.79
N ASP A 154 19.39 -13.34 21.79
CA ASP A 154 17.97 -13.51 22.05
C ASP A 154 17.20 -13.59 20.74
N SER A 155 15.96 -14.09 20.80
CA SER A 155 15.12 -14.21 19.62
C SER A 155 13.66 -13.91 19.91
N LEU A 156 13.01 -13.24 18.97
CA LEU A 156 11.61 -12.88 19.04
C LEU A 156 10.89 -13.39 17.78
N LEU A 157 9.92 -14.28 17.99
CA LEU A 157 9.01 -14.70 16.92
C LEU A 157 8.02 -13.56 16.64
N LEU A 158 8.14 -12.94 15.47
CA LEU A 158 7.29 -11.82 15.06
C LEU A 158 5.98 -12.30 14.45
N LEU A 159 6.07 -13.25 13.52
CA LEU A 159 4.92 -13.89 12.89
C LEU A 159 5.14 -15.41 12.84
N PRO A 160 4.22 -16.22 13.38
CA PRO A 160 4.35 -17.67 13.34
C PRO A 160 4.09 -18.25 11.94
N TYR A 161 3.27 -17.57 11.13
CA TYR A 161 2.93 -17.97 9.77
C TYR A 161 2.45 -16.76 8.98
N THR A 162 2.89 -16.66 7.73
CA THR A 162 2.42 -15.69 6.75
C THR A 162 2.58 -16.26 5.35
N SER A 163 1.74 -15.80 4.42
CA SER A 163 1.72 -16.22 3.02
C SER A 163 1.46 -15.02 2.12
N ARG A 164 1.56 -15.22 0.81
CA ARG A 164 1.27 -14.19 -0.19
C ARG A 164 -0.13 -13.62 0.03
N GLY A 165 -0.23 -12.30 -0.08
CA GLY A 165 -1.46 -11.58 0.23
C GLY A 165 -1.76 -11.34 1.71
N MET A 166 -0.92 -11.81 2.65
CA MET A 166 -1.09 -11.60 4.10
C MET A 166 -0.15 -10.53 4.68
N GLY A 167 0.60 -9.82 3.83
CA GLY A 167 1.51 -8.78 4.21
C GLY A 167 0.81 -7.65 4.97
N GLU A 168 1.39 -7.29 6.12
CA GLU A 168 0.89 -6.24 7.00
C GLU A 168 2.04 -5.41 7.57
N ARG A 169 1.66 -4.32 8.26
CA ARG A 169 2.60 -3.51 9.02
C ARG A 169 2.76 -4.06 10.42
N LEU A 170 4.00 -4.27 10.83
CA LEU A 170 4.38 -4.70 12.18
C LEU A 170 5.23 -3.64 12.83
N ASP A 171 4.74 -3.04 13.91
CA ASP A 171 5.49 -2.11 14.74
C ASP A 171 5.94 -2.82 16.03
N ILE A 172 7.24 -3.09 16.14
CA ILE A 172 7.82 -3.86 17.24
C ILE A 172 8.76 -2.97 18.04
N SER A 173 8.48 -2.87 19.34
CA SER A 173 9.34 -2.18 20.31
C SER A 173 10.10 -3.22 21.11
N ILE A 174 11.43 -3.18 21.04
CA ILE A 174 12.31 -4.11 21.75
C ILE A 174 12.85 -3.37 22.98
N SER A 175 12.61 -3.95 24.15
CA SER A 175 13.10 -3.46 25.44
C SER A 175 13.82 -4.59 26.18
N PRO A 176 14.81 -4.27 27.04
CA PRO A 176 15.48 -5.29 27.83
C PRO A 176 14.47 -5.95 28.78
N SER A 177 14.45 -7.28 28.81
CA SER A 177 13.72 -8.05 29.82
C SER A 177 14.58 -8.13 31.08
N PHE A 178 14.30 -7.24 32.05
CA PHE A 178 14.88 -7.30 33.40
C PHE A 178 14.02 -8.17 34.32
#